data_AF-A0A1D1UR01-F1
#
_entry.id   AF-A0A1D1UR01-F1
#
_cell.length_a   1.000
_cell.length_b   1.000
_cell.length_c   1.000
_cell.angle_alpha   90.00
_cell.angle_beta   90.00
_cell.angle_gamma   90.00
#
_symmetry.space_group_name_H-M   'P 1'
#
loop_
_entity.id
_entity.type
_entity.pdbx_description
1 polymer ?
#
loop_
_entity_poly.entity_id
_entity_poly.type
_entity_poly.pdbx_seq_one_letter_code
_entity_poly.pdbx_strand_id
1 'polypeptide(L)'
;MTFPSVLQIVAGQLGMAAGDYVFLAVDLYQSNVWGEFTWRRGTKDDEAAKAAFPALLLLSLQVSVVDQSEAFWREVIKLSRNRYNYTFSAVEQNIVDPIVVHFYETILLYAQVITAMDAAEKNYLSGRKFTDTVANFSFVSPITGIVAFNKNSDRLLDYTIRQYNAESQAHEVIMAVPATSKGVTLLGNIRWFGAKAFPANAPFCGFKNENPACRPQPLRLTSWQMAAAVIIPIVVAITLAVFLRPRLKRLRTIVTSDCSYCYVSLNFCRLLYGDLHNFWWRIYENDVTVILGGLRAATSKSLKSTLNGSIHTVNRLQSSADRPHNYSTFDAGSIFSVSSSGKTIQSKTKKAKQ
;
A
#
# COMPACT_ATOMS: atom_id res chain seq x y z
N MET A 1 -20.78 3.99 9.32
CA MET A 1 -20.07 4.53 8.12
C MET A 1 -19.97 3.41 7.11
N THR A 2 -20.24 3.66 5.83
CA THR A 2 -19.98 2.67 4.78
C THR A 2 -18.47 2.61 4.52
N PHE A 3 -17.97 1.43 4.19
CA PHE A 3 -16.54 1.17 3.99
C PHE A 3 -15.84 2.13 3.00
N PRO A 4 -16.44 2.55 1.87
CA PRO A 4 -15.75 3.38 0.89
C PRO A 4 -15.38 4.79 1.39
N SER A 5 -16.28 5.48 2.10
CA SER A 5 -16.01 6.85 2.58
C SER A 5 -14.89 6.85 3.64
N VAL A 6 -14.84 5.83 4.50
CA VAL A 6 -13.82 5.71 5.55
C VAL A 6 -12.42 5.55 4.95
N LEU A 7 -12.29 4.72 3.92
CA LEU A 7 -11.01 4.51 3.24
C LEU A 7 -10.45 5.81 2.66
N GLN A 8 -11.31 6.61 2.01
CA GLN A 8 -10.89 7.88 1.43
C GLN A 8 -10.48 8.91 2.49
N ILE A 9 -11.18 8.97 3.62
CA ILE A 9 -10.79 9.84 4.74
C ILE A 9 -9.40 9.47 5.25
N VAL A 10 -9.14 8.17 5.48
CA VAL A 10 -7.82 7.70 5.95
C VAL A 10 -6.73 7.97 4.91
N ALA A 11 -7.01 7.74 3.62
CA ALA A 11 -6.09 8.07 2.53
C ALA A 11 -5.76 9.56 2.51
N GLY A 12 -6.74 10.43 2.71
CA GLY A 12 -6.55 11.87 2.85
C GLY A 12 -5.63 12.23 4.03
N GLN A 13 -5.87 11.63 5.20
CA GLN A 13 -5.04 11.85 6.41
C GLN A 13 -3.59 11.39 6.23
N LEU A 14 -3.36 10.36 5.42
CA LEU A 14 -2.03 9.85 5.07
C LEU A 14 -1.37 10.63 3.91
N GLY A 15 -2.03 11.66 3.37
CA GLY A 15 -1.53 12.43 2.23
C GLY A 15 -1.58 11.67 0.90
N MET A 16 -2.26 10.53 0.84
CA MET A 16 -2.35 9.69 -0.36
C MET A 16 -3.40 10.20 -1.36
N ALA A 17 -4.33 11.05 -0.93
CA ALA A 17 -5.36 11.63 -1.80
C ALA A 17 -4.95 12.99 -2.41
N ALA A 18 -3.64 13.26 -2.55
CA ALA A 18 -3.11 14.54 -3.02
C ALA A 18 -2.63 14.52 -4.50
N GLY A 19 -2.84 13.40 -5.20
CA GLY A 19 -2.54 13.27 -6.64
C GLY A 19 -1.47 12.24 -7.02
N ASP A 20 -0.73 11.71 -6.06
CA ASP A 20 0.26 10.65 -6.33
C ASP A 20 -0.37 9.25 -6.42
N TYR A 21 -1.59 9.08 -5.92
CA TYR A 21 -2.31 7.80 -5.91
C TYR A 21 -3.68 7.92 -6.58
N VAL A 22 -4.06 6.88 -7.29
CA VAL A 22 -5.42 6.67 -7.80
C VAL A 22 -6.06 5.55 -7.00
N PHE A 23 -7.23 5.81 -6.44
CA PHE A 23 -8.09 4.77 -5.88
C PHE A 23 -9.11 4.38 -6.92
N LEU A 24 -9.19 3.10 -7.28
CA LEU A 24 -10.24 2.59 -8.16
C LEU A 24 -11.15 1.69 -7.34
N ALA A 25 -12.43 2.05 -7.25
CA ALA A 25 -13.45 1.24 -6.62
C ALA A 25 -14.45 0.73 -7.66
N VAL A 26 -15.11 -0.39 -7.34
CA VAL A 26 -16.13 -1.00 -8.19
C VAL A 26 -17.50 -0.55 -7.70
N ASP A 27 -18.26 0.09 -8.57
CA ASP A 27 -19.63 0.56 -8.37
C ASP A 27 -20.44 0.24 -9.63
N LEU A 28 -20.70 -1.06 -9.86
CA LEU A 28 -21.24 -1.54 -11.14
C LEU A 28 -22.60 -0.92 -11.47
N TYR A 29 -23.46 -0.80 -10.48
CA TYR A 29 -24.78 -0.19 -10.58
C TYR A 29 -25.22 0.20 -9.18
N GLN A 30 -26.22 1.06 -9.07
CA GLN A 30 -26.63 1.58 -7.78
C GLN A 30 -27.23 0.49 -6.89
N SER A 31 -26.45 0.03 -5.93
CA SER A 31 -26.84 -1.02 -4.98
C SER A 31 -26.05 -0.89 -3.69
N ASN A 32 -26.71 -1.19 -2.57
CA ASN A 32 -26.08 -1.16 -1.25
C ASN A 32 -24.93 -2.19 -1.11
N VAL A 33 -24.89 -3.21 -1.98
CA VAL A 33 -23.84 -4.25 -1.98
C VAL A 33 -22.45 -3.67 -2.26
N TRP A 34 -22.37 -2.65 -3.11
CA TRP A 34 -21.10 -1.97 -3.45
C TRP A 34 -20.72 -0.91 -2.41
N GLY A 35 -21.62 -0.62 -1.48
CA GLY A 35 -21.57 0.56 -0.63
C GLY A 35 -22.09 1.80 -1.34
N GLU A 36 -22.05 2.92 -0.63
CA GLU A 36 -22.58 4.19 -1.14
C GLU A 36 -21.42 5.19 -1.26
N PHE A 37 -21.09 5.54 -2.51
CA PHE A 37 -19.98 6.42 -2.87
C PHE A 37 -20.37 7.90 -2.79
N THR A 38 -20.78 8.34 -1.60
CA THR A 38 -21.04 9.74 -1.27
C THR A 38 -20.05 10.26 -0.24
N TRP A 39 -19.61 11.50 -0.43
CA TRP A 39 -18.79 12.23 0.56
C TRP A 39 -19.67 12.86 1.64
N ARG A 40 -20.95 13.13 1.32
CA ARG A 40 -21.89 13.82 2.20
C ARG A 40 -22.71 12.82 2.98
N ARG A 41 -22.47 12.74 4.28
CA ARG A 41 -23.18 11.84 5.22
C ARG A 41 -23.75 12.59 6.42
N GLY A 42 -23.59 13.92 6.48
CA GLY A 42 -23.99 14.73 7.62
C GLY A 42 -23.08 14.53 8.83
N THR A 43 -21.83 14.13 8.62
CA THR A 43 -20.85 13.88 9.68
C THR A 43 -19.80 14.98 9.72
N LYS A 44 -19.06 15.07 10.84
CA LYS A 44 -17.92 16.00 10.97
C LYS A 44 -16.79 15.72 9.97
N ASP A 45 -16.76 14.52 9.40
CA ASP A 45 -15.70 14.06 8.50
C ASP A 45 -16.05 14.29 7.01
N ASP A 46 -17.23 14.86 6.71
CA ASP A 46 -17.71 15.07 5.34
C ASP A 46 -16.75 15.95 4.51
N GLU A 47 -16.17 17.00 5.10
CA GLU A 47 -15.20 17.86 4.40
C GLU A 47 -13.87 17.13 4.13
N ALA A 48 -13.44 16.28 5.06
CA ALA A 48 -12.25 15.45 4.86
C ALA A 48 -12.48 14.40 3.77
N ALA A 49 -13.67 13.78 3.74
CA ALA A 49 -14.07 12.88 2.68
C ALA A 49 -14.10 13.62 1.33
N LYS A 50 -14.77 14.78 1.27
CA LYS A 50 -14.89 15.60 0.06
C LYS A 50 -13.53 15.98 -0.52
N ALA A 51 -12.56 16.32 0.31
CA ALA A 51 -11.21 16.65 -0.12
C ALA A 51 -10.45 15.46 -0.73
N ALA A 52 -10.77 14.22 -0.32
CA ALA A 52 -10.13 13.00 -0.81
C ALA A 52 -10.80 12.40 -2.06
N PHE A 53 -12.08 12.69 -2.29
CA PHE A 53 -12.85 12.15 -3.43
C PHE A 53 -12.28 12.40 -4.83
N PRO A 54 -11.58 13.51 -5.13
CA PRO A 54 -10.90 13.67 -6.43
C PRO A 54 -9.90 12.56 -6.77
N ALA A 55 -9.34 11.86 -5.78
CA ALA A 55 -8.43 10.74 -5.99
C ALA A 55 -9.16 9.40 -6.27
N LEU A 56 -10.49 9.36 -6.14
CA LEU A 56 -11.32 8.18 -6.32
C LEU A 56 -11.93 8.14 -7.74
N LEU A 57 -11.71 7.02 -8.41
CA LEU A 57 -12.36 6.61 -9.64
C LEU A 57 -13.33 5.47 -9.34
N LEU A 58 -14.47 5.47 -10.03
CA LEU A 58 -15.47 4.40 -9.93
C LEU A 58 -15.58 3.66 -11.26
N LEU A 59 -15.43 2.34 -11.24
CA LEU A 59 -15.74 1.46 -12.35
C LEU A 59 -17.22 1.07 -12.29
N SER A 60 -17.99 1.47 -13.30
CA SER A 60 -19.43 1.22 -13.39
C SER A 60 -19.80 0.47 -14.66
N LEU A 61 -20.90 -0.27 -14.63
CA LEU A 61 -21.50 -0.86 -15.83
C LEU A 61 -22.11 0.25 -16.69
N GLN A 62 -21.90 0.19 -18.00
CA GLN A 62 -22.62 1.06 -18.93
C GLN A 62 -24.01 0.49 -19.19
N VAL A 63 -25.04 1.15 -18.67
CA VAL A 63 -26.44 0.77 -18.93
C VAL A 63 -26.94 1.58 -20.11
N SER A 64 -27.24 0.90 -21.22
CA SER A 64 -27.89 1.50 -22.38
C SER A 64 -29.39 1.65 -22.10
N VAL A 65 -29.87 2.89 -22.13
CA VAL A 65 -31.30 3.20 -21.98
C VAL A 65 -31.86 3.50 -23.37
N VAL A 66 -32.82 2.68 -23.81
CA VAL A 66 -33.64 2.94 -25.00
C VAL A 66 -35.05 3.34 -24.60
N ASP A 67 -35.84 3.89 -25.53
CA ASP A 67 -37.17 4.46 -25.25
C ASP A 67 -38.13 3.53 -24.48
N GLN A 68 -38.03 2.22 -24.67
CA GLN A 68 -38.91 1.25 -24.00
C GLN A 68 -38.48 0.88 -22.58
N SER A 69 -37.29 1.31 -22.12
CA SER A 69 -36.73 0.94 -20.81
C SER A 69 -37.60 1.43 -19.65
N GLU A 70 -38.06 2.67 -19.72
CA GLU A 70 -38.89 3.27 -18.67
C GLU A 70 -40.24 2.57 -18.53
N ALA A 71 -40.84 2.16 -19.65
CA ALA A 71 -42.09 1.40 -19.63
C ALA A 71 -41.89 0.04 -18.96
N PHE A 72 -40.79 -0.64 -19.27
CA PHE A 72 -40.40 -1.89 -18.61
C PHE A 72 -40.18 -1.70 -17.11
N TRP A 73 -39.41 -0.68 -16.70
CA TRP A 73 -39.15 -0.39 -15.28
C TRP A 73 -40.45 -0.15 -14.49
N ARG A 74 -41.37 0.67 -15.03
CA ARG A 74 -42.67 0.92 -14.39
C ARG A 74 -43.48 -0.37 -14.19
N GLU A 75 -43.50 -1.25 -15.19
CA GLU A 75 -44.24 -2.51 -15.08
C GLU A 75 -43.57 -3.47 -14.09
N VAL A 76 -42.24 -3.57 -14.08
CA VAL A 76 -41.50 -4.35 -13.06
C VAL A 76 -41.82 -3.85 -11.65
N ILE A 77 -41.77 -2.54 -11.41
CA ILE A 77 -42.06 -1.93 -10.10
C ILE A 77 -43.50 -2.25 -9.67
N LYS A 78 -44.46 -2.07 -10.58
CA LYS A 78 -45.88 -2.33 -10.34
C LYS A 78 -46.14 -3.81 -10.03
N LEU A 79 -45.61 -4.72 -10.85
CA LEU A 79 -45.77 -6.16 -10.65
C LEU A 79 -45.11 -6.63 -9.35
N SER A 80 -43.94 -6.08 -9.02
CA SER A 80 -43.22 -6.44 -7.79
C SER A 80 -44.02 -6.07 -6.54
N ARG A 81 -44.63 -4.89 -6.53
CA ARG A 81 -45.53 -4.47 -5.46
C ARG A 81 -46.77 -5.35 -5.38
N ASN A 82 -47.44 -5.59 -6.50
CA ASN A 82 -48.73 -6.24 -6.53
C ASN A 82 -48.67 -7.76 -6.30
N ARG A 83 -47.61 -8.43 -6.76
CA ARG A 83 -47.49 -9.90 -6.70
C ARG A 83 -46.57 -10.39 -5.59
N TYR A 84 -45.54 -9.62 -5.26
CA TYR A 84 -44.49 -10.06 -4.32
C TYR A 84 -44.41 -9.20 -3.06
N ASN A 85 -45.30 -8.20 -2.91
CA ASN A 85 -45.27 -7.23 -1.81
C ASN A 85 -43.88 -6.57 -1.64
N TYR A 86 -43.16 -6.41 -2.74
CA TYR A 86 -41.83 -5.80 -2.76
C TYR A 86 -41.93 -4.35 -3.23
N THR A 87 -41.33 -3.44 -2.47
CA THR A 87 -41.32 -2.00 -2.79
C THR A 87 -39.89 -1.55 -3.03
N PHE A 88 -39.61 -1.11 -4.25
CA PHE A 88 -38.33 -0.53 -4.62
C PHE A 88 -38.08 0.78 -3.87
N SER A 89 -36.82 1.04 -3.50
CA SER A 89 -36.41 2.32 -2.95
C SER A 89 -36.61 3.47 -3.95
N ALA A 90 -36.66 4.71 -3.48
CA ALA A 90 -36.84 5.89 -4.34
C ALA A 90 -35.78 5.99 -5.46
N VAL A 91 -34.61 5.42 -5.21
CA VAL A 91 -33.49 5.34 -6.14
C VAL A 91 -33.75 4.29 -7.23
N GLU A 92 -34.08 3.05 -6.82
CA GLU A 92 -34.32 1.93 -7.74
C GLU A 92 -35.61 2.11 -8.55
N GLN A 93 -36.48 3.03 -8.15
CA GLN A 93 -37.67 3.40 -8.92
C GLN A 93 -37.34 4.11 -10.23
N ASN A 94 -36.16 4.73 -10.35
CA ASN A 94 -35.75 5.44 -11.57
C ASN A 94 -34.99 4.53 -12.54
N ILE A 95 -34.20 3.58 -12.03
CA ILE A 95 -33.43 2.61 -12.82
C ILE A 95 -33.48 1.28 -12.08
N VAL A 96 -34.15 0.29 -12.68
CA VAL A 96 -34.21 -1.06 -12.12
C VAL A 96 -32.84 -1.72 -12.20
N ASP A 97 -32.50 -2.51 -11.19
CA ASP A 97 -31.26 -3.29 -11.13
C ASP A 97 -31.01 -4.06 -12.44
N PRO A 98 -29.82 -3.92 -13.07
CA PRO A 98 -29.45 -4.65 -14.28
C PRO A 98 -29.63 -6.17 -14.18
N ILE A 99 -29.54 -6.76 -12.99
CA ILE A 99 -29.79 -8.20 -12.79
C ILE A 99 -31.21 -8.58 -13.20
N VAL A 100 -32.22 -7.76 -12.86
CA VAL A 100 -33.62 -8.02 -13.25
C VAL A 100 -33.77 -7.94 -14.76
N VAL A 101 -33.13 -6.96 -15.38
CA VAL A 101 -33.08 -6.81 -16.85
C VAL A 101 -32.43 -8.03 -17.49
N HIS A 102 -31.31 -8.50 -16.95
CA HIS A 102 -30.58 -9.66 -17.49
C HIS A 102 -31.40 -10.95 -17.39
N PHE A 103 -32.20 -11.15 -16.33
CA PHE A 103 -33.11 -12.30 -16.25
C PHE A 103 -34.22 -12.24 -17.30
N TYR A 104 -34.81 -11.06 -17.52
CA TYR A 104 -35.78 -10.85 -18.60
C TYR A 104 -35.15 -11.18 -19.96
N GLU A 105 -33.93 -10.70 -20.22
CA GLU A 105 -33.20 -10.94 -21.46
C GLU A 105 -32.73 -12.38 -21.64
N THR A 106 -32.56 -13.14 -20.56
CA THR A 106 -32.24 -14.57 -20.64
C THR A 106 -33.37 -15.36 -21.30
N ILE A 107 -34.62 -15.00 -21.04
CA ILE A 107 -35.78 -15.61 -21.69
C ILE A 107 -35.82 -15.25 -23.19
N LEU A 108 -35.51 -13.99 -23.51
CA LEU A 108 -35.40 -13.56 -24.91
C LEU A 108 -34.27 -14.28 -25.63
N LEU A 109 -33.08 -14.37 -25.03
CA LEU A 109 -31.95 -15.12 -25.57
C LEU A 109 -32.36 -16.57 -25.87
N TYR A 110 -32.99 -17.25 -24.92
CA TYR A 110 -33.43 -18.63 -25.09
C TYR A 110 -34.39 -18.78 -26.29
N ALA A 111 -35.41 -17.93 -26.39
CA ALA A 111 -36.35 -17.94 -27.50
C ALA A 111 -35.68 -17.66 -28.86
N GLN A 112 -34.77 -16.68 -28.90
CA GLN A 112 -34.05 -16.30 -30.11
C GLN A 112 -33.09 -17.40 -30.58
N VAL A 113 -32.37 -18.03 -29.66
CA VAL A 113 -31.46 -19.13 -29.97
C VAL A 113 -32.24 -20.35 -30.47
N ILE A 114 -33.35 -20.72 -29.83
CA ILE A 114 -34.19 -21.83 -30.32
C ILE A 114 -34.71 -21.54 -31.72
N THR A 115 -35.22 -20.34 -31.96
CA THR A 115 -35.73 -19.94 -33.28
C THR A 115 -34.63 -20.05 -34.34
N ALA A 116 -33.42 -19.58 -34.04
CA ALA A 116 -32.27 -19.68 -34.95
C ALA A 116 -31.81 -21.14 -35.16
N MET A 117 -31.87 -21.98 -34.12
CA MET A 117 -31.54 -23.40 -34.23
C MET A 117 -32.56 -24.16 -35.06
N ASP A 118 -33.85 -23.91 -34.85
CA ASP A 118 -34.95 -24.55 -35.59
C ASP A 118 -34.89 -24.18 -37.08
N ALA A 119 -34.67 -22.90 -37.39
CA ALA A 119 -34.48 -22.42 -38.76
C ALA A 119 -33.24 -23.03 -39.44
N ALA A 120 -32.23 -23.44 -38.66
CA ALA A 120 -31.04 -24.12 -39.15
C ALA A 120 -31.13 -25.65 -39.06
N GLU A 121 -32.32 -26.21 -38.81
CA GLU A 121 -32.58 -27.65 -38.63
C GLU A 121 -31.66 -28.30 -37.56
N LYS A 122 -31.24 -27.52 -36.56
CA LYS A 122 -30.42 -27.99 -35.44
C LYS A 122 -31.32 -28.49 -34.31
N ASN A 123 -30.93 -29.63 -33.73
CA ASN A 123 -31.58 -30.14 -32.52
C ASN A 123 -31.33 -29.20 -31.31
N TYR A 124 -32.32 -28.36 -30.99
CA TYR A 124 -32.30 -27.44 -29.84
C TYR A 124 -32.47 -28.12 -28.48
N LEU A 125 -32.85 -29.41 -28.44
CA LEU A 125 -32.86 -30.20 -27.20
C LEU A 125 -31.45 -30.63 -26.78
N SER A 126 -30.45 -30.49 -27.65
CA SER A 126 -29.05 -30.75 -27.32
C SER A 126 -28.43 -29.53 -26.63
N GLY A 127 -28.19 -29.64 -25.32
CA GLY A 127 -27.54 -28.57 -24.55
C GLY A 127 -26.19 -28.14 -25.12
N ARG A 128 -25.39 -29.07 -25.64
CA ARG A 128 -24.12 -28.74 -26.32
C ARG A 128 -24.34 -27.90 -27.57
N LYS A 129 -25.25 -28.32 -28.47
CA LYS A 129 -25.55 -27.55 -29.69
C LYS A 129 -26.16 -26.19 -29.36
N PHE A 130 -26.94 -26.11 -28.27
CA PHE A 130 -27.45 -24.84 -27.76
C PHE A 130 -26.30 -23.92 -27.33
N THR A 131 -25.41 -24.39 -26.45
CA THR A 131 -24.27 -23.58 -25.99
C THR A 131 -23.32 -23.17 -27.12
N ASP A 132 -23.10 -24.07 -28.08
CA ASP A 132 -22.29 -23.80 -29.28
C ASP A 132 -22.96 -22.75 -30.19
N THR A 133 -24.30 -22.68 -30.20
CA THR A 133 -25.04 -21.67 -30.96
C THR A 133 -25.04 -20.31 -30.26
N VAL A 134 -25.00 -20.28 -28.91
CA VAL A 134 -24.86 -19.04 -28.13
C VAL A 134 -23.48 -18.39 -28.34
N ALA A 135 -22.45 -19.18 -28.62
CA ALA A 135 -21.11 -18.66 -28.87
C ALA A 135 -21.11 -17.73 -30.10
N ASN A 136 -20.68 -16.48 -29.91
CA ASN A 136 -20.78 -15.39 -30.91
C ASN A 136 -22.21 -15.06 -31.39
N PHE A 137 -23.23 -15.37 -30.58
CA PHE A 137 -24.61 -14.98 -30.87
C PHE A 137 -24.85 -13.52 -30.49
N SER A 138 -25.81 -12.88 -31.16
CA SER A 138 -26.33 -11.59 -30.76
C SER A 138 -27.81 -11.47 -31.09
N PHE A 139 -28.53 -10.66 -30.30
CA PHE A 139 -29.92 -10.33 -30.54
C PHE A 139 -30.21 -8.90 -30.09
N VAL A 140 -31.34 -8.34 -30.54
CA VAL A 140 -31.79 -7.02 -30.12
C VAL A 140 -32.80 -7.17 -28.99
N SER A 141 -32.41 -6.71 -27.80
CA SER A 141 -33.29 -6.52 -26.66
C SER A 141 -34.11 -5.23 -26.84
N PRO A 142 -35.42 -5.26 -26.57
CA PRO A 142 -36.23 -4.05 -26.54
C PRO A 142 -35.84 -3.10 -25.40
N ILE A 143 -35.08 -3.57 -24.40
CA ILE A 143 -34.75 -2.82 -23.18
C ILE A 143 -33.33 -2.26 -23.20
N THR A 144 -32.36 -2.98 -23.77
CA THR A 144 -30.95 -2.55 -23.72
C THR A 144 -30.32 -2.42 -25.11
N GLY A 145 -31.07 -2.67 -26.17
CA GLY A 145 -30.55 -2.68 -27.54
C GLY A 145 -29.79 -3.96 -27.84
N ILE A 146 -28.63 -3.86 -28.51
CA ILE A 146 -27.88 -5.04 -28.96
C ILE A 146 -27.25 -5.76 -27.75
N VAL A 147 -27.61 -7.03 -27.57
CA VAL A 147 -26.99 -7.94 -26.62
C VAL A 147 -26.16 -8.95 -27.41
N ALA A 148 -24.86 -9.03 -27.12
CA ALA A 148 -23.92 -9.87 -27.84
C ALA A 148 -23.09 -10.75 -26.89
N PHE A 149 -22.68 -11.91 -27.39
CA PHE A 149 -21.89 -12.90 -26.66
C PHE A 149 -20.57 -13.15 -27.37
N ASN A 150 -19.52 -13.44 -26.61
CA ASN A 150 -18.22 -13.80 -27.15
C ASN A 150 -18.20 -15.28 -27.58
N LYS A 151 -17.05 -15.73 -28.09
CA LYS A 151 -16.82 -17.13 -28.50
C LYS A 151 -16.92 -18.18 -27.38
N ASN A 152 -16.89 -17.74 -26.12
CA ASN A 152 -17.04 -18.60 -24.94
C ASN A 152 -18.47 -18.53 -24.37
N SER A 153 -19.39 -17.87 -25.07
CA SER A 153 -20.77 -17.64 -24.63
C SER A 153 -20.90 -16.71 -23.41
N ASP A 154 -19.90 -15.88 -23.13
CA ASP A 154 -20.03 -14.81 -22.13
C ASP A 154 -20.63 -13.56 -22.77
N ARG A 155 -21.54 -12.90 -22.05
CA ARG A 155 -22.11 -11.63 -22.48
C ARG A 155 -21.02 -10.55 -22.56
N LEU A 156 -21.00 -9.81 -23.66
CA LEU A 156 -20.18 -8.62 -23.81
C LEU A 156 -20.82 -7.48 -23.02
N LEU A 157 -20.08 -6.91 -22.06
CA LEU A 157 -20.53 -5.82 -21.19
C LEU A 157 -19.59 -4.63 -21.30
N ASP A 158 -20.15 -3.48 -21.62
CA ASP A 158 -19.42 -2.23 -21.65
C ASP A 158 -19.35 -1.64 -20.24
N TYR A 159 -18.20 -1.09 -19.89
CA TYR A 159 -17.99 -0.41 -18.61
C TYR A 159 -17.67 1.07 -18.83
N THR A 160 -17.83 1.85 -17.79
CA THR A 160 -17.39 3.25 -17.73
C THR A 160 -16.53 3.48 -16.50
N ILE A 161 -15.61 4.41 -16.61
CA ILE A 161 -14.90 4.95 -15.44
C ILE A 161 -15.42 6.35 -15.17
N ARG A 162 -15.82 6.56 -13.92
CA ARG A 162 -16.33 7.84 -13.44
C ARG A 162 -15.32 8.51 -12.54
N GLN A 163 -15.17 9.81 -12.70
CA GLN A 163 -14.29 10.66 -11.89
C GLN A 163 -15.12 11.72 -11.17
N TYR A 164 -14.73 12.04 -9.94
CA TYR A 164 -15.36 13.10 -9.16
C TYR A 164 -15.19 14.48 -9.83
N ASN A 165 -16.30 15.19 -9.98
CA ASN A 165 -16.36 16.59 -10.41
C ASN A 165 -16.72 17.47 -9.20
N ALA A 166 -15.85 18.42 -8.87
CA ALA A 166 -16.06 19.34 -7.74
C ALA A 166 -17.21 20.33 -7.97
N GLU A 167 -17.51 20.67 -9.23
CA GLU A 167 -18.57 21.63 -9.59
C GLU A 167 -19.96 21.00 -9.41
N SER A 168 -20.17 19.81 -10.00
CA SER A 168 -21.43 19.07 -9.84
C SER A 168 -21.51 18.28 -8.54
N GLN A 169 -20.40 18.19 -7.80
CA GLN A 169 -20.25 17.41 -6.56
C GLN A 169 -20.58 15.92 -6.72
N ALA A 170 -20.37 15.37 -7.92
CA ALA A 170 -20.73 14.01 -8.28
C ALA A 170 -19.65 13.31 -9.12
N HIS A 171 -19.67 11.97 -9.14
CA HIS A 171 -18.82 11.19 -10.05
C HIS A 171 -19.48 11.12 -11.44
N GLU A 172 -18.79 11.67 -12.44
CA GLU A 172 -19.24 11.75 -13.83
C GLU A 172 -18.43 10.81 -14.71
N VAL A 173 -19.04 10.26 -15.75
CA VAL A 173 -18.34 9.40 -16.72
C VAL A 173 -17.27 10.21 -17.46
N ILE A 174 -16.03 9.74 -17.44
CA ILE A 174 -14.92 10.35 -18.20
C ILE A 174 -14.29 9.41 -19.23
N MET A 175 -14.51 8.10 -19.08
CA MET A 175 -13.93 7.09 -19.96
C MET A 175 -14.92 5.96 -20.19
N ALA A 176 -14.97 5.46 -21.42
CA ALA A 176 -15.65 4.22 -21.78
C ALA A 176 -14.64 3.09 -21.95
N VAL A 177 -15.04 1.89 -21.54
CA VAL A 177 -14.29 0.64 -21.67
C VAL A 177 -15.18 -0.35 -22.42
N PRO A 178 -15.24 -0.26 -23.77
CA PRO A 178 -16.09 -1.13 -24.56
C PRO A 178 -15.59 -2.59 -24.50
N ALA A 179 -16.51 -3.55 -24.41
CA ALA A 179 -16.22 -4.98 -24.29
C ALA A 179 -15.42 -5.54 -25.47
N THR A 180 -15.60 -4.95 -26.65
CA THR A 180 -14.96 -5.37 -27.91
C THR A 180 -13.64 -4.65 -28.16
N SER A 181 -13.31 -3.63 -27.37
CA SER A 181 -12.07 -2.87 -27.48
C SER A 181 -11.00 -3.41 -26.53
N LYS A 182 -9.74 -3.39 -26.95
CA LYS A 182 -8.60 -3.66 -26.06
C LYS A 182 -8.18 -2.45 -25.23
N GLY A 183 -8.82 -1.30 -25.43
CA GLY A 183 -8.42 -0.03 -24.84
C GLY A 183 -9.60 0.77 -24.30
N VAL A 184 -9.25 1.86 -23.63
CA VAL A 184 -10.17 2.79 -23.01
C VAL A 184 -10.34 4.01 -23.92
N THR A 185 -11.57 4.45 -24.13
CA THR A 185 -11.89 5.67 -24.88
C THR A 185 -12.12 6.81 -23.90
N LEU A 186 -11.35 7.89 -24.03
CA LEU A 186 -11.54 9.09 -23.24
C LEU A 186 -12.75 9.88 -23.77
N LEU A 187 -13.76 10.08 -22.93
CA LEU A 187 -15.00 10.79 -23.24
C LEU A 187 -15.01 12.24 -22.73
N GLY A 188 -14.16 12.54 -21.74
CA GLY A 188 -14.06 13.87 -21.13
C GLY A 188 -12.63 14.21 -20.71
N ASN A 189 -12.44 15.37 -20.08
CA ASN A 189 -11.12 15.79 -19.64
C ASN A 189 -10.74 15.14 -18.30
N ILE A 190 -9.50 14.68 -18.17
CA ILE A 190 -8.96 14.20 -16.90
C ILE A 190 -8.73 15.40 -15.98
N ARG A 191 -9.41 15.40 -14.83
CA ARG A 191 -9.27 16.42 -13.78
C ARG A 191 -8.39 15.87 -12.66
N TRP A 192 -7.07 16.08 -12.73
CA TRP A 192 -6.14 15.42 -11.81
C TRP A 192 -5.18 16.39 -11.11
N PHE A 193 -5.61 17.05 -10.04
CA PHE A 193 -4.76 17.91 -9.19
C PHE A 193 -3.87 18.91 -9.97
N GLY A 194 -4.41 19.49 -11.05
CA GLY A 194 -3.68 20.41 -11.95
C GLY A 194 -2.91 19.74 -13.09
N ALA A 195 -2.80 18.41 -13.09
CA ALA A 195 -2.26 17.61 -14.17
C ALA A 195 -3.33 17.24 -15.22
N LYS A 196 -2.86 16.95 -16.44
CA LYS A 196 -3.69 16.50 -17.58
C LYS A 196 -3.75 14.97 -17.72
N ALA A 197 -3.11 14.25 -16.81
CA ALA A 197 -3.01 12.79 -16.84
C ALA A 197 -2.99 12.24 -15.40
N PHE A 198 -3.36 10.97 -15.27
CA PHE A 198 -3.22 10.20 -14.04
C PHE A 198 -1.73 10.00 -13.68
N PRO A 199 -1.40 9.74 -12.40
CA PRO A 199 -0.03 9.56 -11.97
C PRO A 199 0.52 8.24 -12.51
N ALA A 200 1.85 8.11 -12.54
CA ALA A 200 2.49 6.87 -12.90
C ALA A 200 2.15 5.75 -11.89
N ASN A 201 2.18 4.50 -12.36
CA ASN A 201 1.93 3.33 -11.51
C ASN A 201 3.04 3.05 -10.48
N ALA A 202 4.16 3.76 -10.56
CA ALA A 202 5.24 3.73 -9.60
C ALA A 202 5.78 5.15 -9.36
N PRO A 203 6.18 5.49 -8.12
CA PRO A 203 6.81 6.76 -7.84
C PRO A 203 8.16 6.85 -8.58
N PHE A 204 8.63 8.08 -8.85
CA PHE A 204 9.87 8.31 -9.60
C PHE A 204 11.07 7.54 -9.02
N CYS A 205 11.21 7.48 -7.70
CA CYS A 205 12.31 6.77 -7.04
C CYS A 205 12.10 5.26 -6.90
N GLY A 206 10.96 4.73 -7.33
CA GLY A 206 10.54 3.35 -7.04
C GLY A 206 10.03 3.18 -5.61
N PHE A 207 9.28 2.10 -5.37
CA PHE A 207 8.61 1.88 -4.09
C PHE A 207 9.56 1.62 -2.92
N LYS A 208 10.78 1.14 -3.22
CA LYS A 208 11.86 0.84 -2.27
C LYS A 208 13.07 1.76 -2.49
N ASN A 209 12.89 2.91 -3.14
CA ASN A 209 13.97 3.82 -3.51
C ASN A 209 15.07 3.15 -4.35
N GLU A 210 14.67 2.22 -5.23
CA GLU A 210 15.58 1.42 -6.04
C GLU A 210 16.17 2.18 -7.22
N ASN A 211 15.52 3.26 -7.68
CA ASN A 211 15.96 4.05 -8.82
C ASN A 211 17.35 4.65 -8.54
N PRO A 212 18.39 4.31 -9.33
CA PRO A 212 19.73 4.84 -9.17
C PRO A 212 19.81 6.37 -9.18
N ALA A 213 18.90 7.05 -9.90
CA ALA A 213 18.83 8.51 -9.96
C ALA A 213 18.49 9.15 -8.59
N CYS A 214 17.84 8.41 -7.69
CA CYS A 214 17.48 8.88 -6.34
C CYS A 214 18.47 8.44 -5.25
N ARG A 215 19.48 7.64 -5.60
CA ARG A 215 20.51 7.26 -4.63
C ARG A 215 21.35 8.50 -4.32
N PRO A 216 21.64 8.78 -3.03
CA PRO A 216 22.58 9.84 -2.71
C PRO A 216 23.88 9.54 -3.48
N GLN A 217 24.34 10.49 -4.27
CA GLN A 217 25.63 10.35 -4.91
C GLN A 217 26.64 10.14 -3.76
N PRO A 218 27.38 9.02 -3.73
CA PRO A 218 28.40 8.86 -2.72
C PRO A 218 29.31 10.08 -2.84
N LEU A 219 29.56 10.75 -1.71
CA LEU A 219 30.62 11.76 -1.61
C LEU A 219 31.84 11.15 -2.31
N ARG A 220 32.18 11.66 -3.49
CA ARG A 220 33.33 11.18 -4.27
C ARG A 220 34.59 11.72 -3.60
N LEU A 221 34.87 11.20 -2.41
CA LEU A 221 36.13 11.44 -1.74
C LEU A 221 37.19 10.74 -2.59
N THR A 222 38.14 11.51 -3.10
CA THR A 222 39.31 10.94 -3.76
C THR A 222 40.06 10.06 -2.76
N SER A 223 40.82 9.07 -3.24
CA SER A 223 41.59 8.17 -2.36
C SER A 223 42.47 8.94 -1.36
N TRP A 224 42.95 10.13 -1.75
CA TRP A 224 43.71 11.04 -0.89
C TRP A 224 42.87 11.67 0.23
N GLN A 225 41.62 12.07 -0.03
CA GLN A 225 40.73 12.62 1.00
C GLN A 225 40.38 11.57 2.06
N MET A 226 40.20 10.30 1.67
CA MET A 226 40.01 9.19 2.60
C MET A 226 41.27 8.93 3.44
N ALA A 227 42.45 8.94 2.82
CA ALA A 227 43.72 8.79 3.53
C ALA A 227 43.96 9.93 4.51
N ALA A 228 43.71 11.18 4.11
CA ALA A 228 43.86 12.36 4.95
C ALA A 228 42.92 12.32 6.18
N ALA A 229 41.67 11.88 6.01
CA ALA A 229 40.70 11.76 7.09
C ALA A 229 41.13 10.76 8.19
N VAL A 230 41.97 9.78 7.85
CA VAL A 230 42.50 8.79 8.81
C VAL A 230 43.87 9.22 9.35
N ILE A 231 44.76 9.70 8.49
CA ILE A 231 46.16 10.00 8.85
C ILE A 231 46.24 11.26 9.72
N ILE A 232 45.51 12.32 9.40
CA ILE A 232 45.57 13.58 10.15
C ILE A 232 45.21 13.40 11.64
N PRO A 233 44.08 12.75 12.03
CA PRO A 233 43.77 12.55 13.44
C PRO A 233 44.77 11.62 14.14
N ILE A 234 45.34 10.62 13.46
CA ILE A 234 46.39 9.77 14.03
C ILE A 234 47.65 10.59 14.32
N VAL A 235 48.08 11.42 13.37
CA VAL A 235 49.25 12.30 13.56
C VAL A 235 49.00 13.29 14.69
N VAL A 236 47.80 13.90 14.77
CA VAL A 236 47.42 14.80 15.86
C VAL A 236 47.40 14.08 17.22
N ALA A 237 46.88 12.85 17.27
CA ALA A 237 46.88 12.06 18.50
C ALA A 237 48.31 11.69 18.94
N ILE A 238 49.19 11.34 17.99
CA ILE A 238 50.60 11.04 18.26
C ILE A 238 51.34 12.30 18.72
N THR A 239 51.15 13.44 18.06
CA THR A 239 51.80 14.69 18.47
C THR A 239 51.31 15.14 19.84
N LEU A 240 50.00 15.10 20.11
CA LEU A 240 49.46 15.36 21.45
C LEU A 240 50.05 14.39 22.48
N ALA A 241 50.14 13.09 22.19
CA ALA A 241 50.74 12.13 23.10
C ALA A 241 52.23 12.43 23.36
N VAL A 242 53.01 12.78 22.33
CA VAL A 242 54.44 13.10 22.48
C VAL A 242 54.66 14.41 23.24
N PHE A 243 53.83 15.45 23.01
CA PHE A 243 53.97 16.74 23.69
C PHE A 243 53.40 16.73 25.12
N LEU A 244 52.33 15.98 25.37
CA LEU A 244 51.70 15.90 26.70
C LEU A 244 52.40 14.89 27.62
N ARG A 245 53.03 13.82 27.10
CA ARG A 245 53.73 12.80 27.92
C ARG A 245 54.86 13.37 28.81
N PRO A 246 55.76 14.26 28.33
CA PRO A 246 56.81 14.84 29.17
C PRO A 246 56.25 15.80 30.22
N ARG A 247 55.21 16.56 29.89
CA ARG A 247 54.54 17.47 30.84
C ARG A 247 53.79 16.72 31.93
N LEU A 248 53.08 15.65 31.57
CA LEU A 248 52.43 14.75 32.54
C LEU A 248 53.44 13.99 33.40
N LYS A 249 54.57 13.54 32.82
CA LYS A 249 55.66 12.93 33.60
C LYS A 249 56.28 13.94 34.57
N ARG A 250 56.55 15.18 34.14
CA ARG A 250 57.13 16.24 35.00
C ARG A 250 56.19 16.65 36.12
N LEU A 251 54.88 16.74 35.87
CA LEU A 251 53.86 16.96 36.90
C LEU A 251 53.80 15.79 37.90
N ARG A 252 53.98 14.54 37.44
CA ARG A 252 54.05 13.36 38.31
C ARG A 252 55.33 13.35 39.17
N THR A 253 56.48 13.79 38.66
CA THR A 253 57.72 13.86 39.45
C THR A 253 57.71 14.96 40.50
N ILE A 254 57.13 16.13 40.19
CA ILE A 254 57.01 17.25 41.15
C ILE A 254 56.12 16.87 42.35
N VAL A 255 55.08 16.06 42.13
CA VAL A 255 54.23 15.55 43.24
C VAL A 255 54.93 14.49 44.09
N THR A 256 55.99 13.85 43.58
CA THR A 256 56.73 12.81 44.33
C THR A 256 58.02 13.29 44.99
N SER A 257 58.56 14.47 44.65
CA SER A 257 59.83 14.97 45.20
C SER A 257 59.71 15.82 46.47
N ASP A 258 58.49 16.26 46.84
CA ASP A 258 58.22 16.99 48.09
C ASP A 258 57.30 16.21 49.04
N CYS A 259 57.61 14.94 49.27
CA CYS A 259 56.98 14.14 50.34
C CYS A 259 58.02 13.26 51.04
N SER A 260 58.98 13.90 51.71
CA SER A 260 59.56 13.34 52.93
C SER A 260 58.91 14.07 54.10
N TYR A 261 58.17 13.32 54.92
CA TYR A 261 57.35 13.77 56.06
C TYR A 261 56.01 14.43 55.71
N CYS A 262 54.98 13.60 55.55
CA CYS A 262 53.69 13.83 56.21
C CYS A 262 52.85 12.54 56.13
N TYR A 263 53.02 11.69 57.14
CA TYR A 263 51.92 10.83 57.57
C TYR A 263 50.93 11.71 58.33
N VAL A 264 49.64 11.38 58.17
CA VAL A 264 48.46 11.85 58.92
C VAL A 264 47.76 13.09 58.36
N SER A 265 46.71 12.78 57.56
CA SER A 265 45.34 13.31 57.67
C SER A 265 45.19 14.78 58.01
N LEU A 266 44.82 15.60 57.02
CA LEU A 266 44.00 16.79 57.22
C LEU A 266 42.95 16.90 56.12
N ASN A 267 41.72 16.63 56.54
CA ASN A 267 40.50 17.12 55.92
C ASN A 267 40.54 18.65 55.76
N PHE A 268 39.64 19.15 54.90
CA PHE A 268 39.24 20.56 54.74
C PHE A 268 40.11 21.45 53.86
N CYS A 269 39.81 21.45 52.55
CA CYS A 269 39.45 22.72 51.91
C CYS A 269 38.30 22.48 50.91
N ARG A 270 37.11 22.46 51.49
CA ARG A 270 35.82 22.65 50.83
C ARG A 270 35.75 24.12 50.46
N LEU A 271 35.78 24.46 49.17
CA LEU A 271 35.13 25.65 48.60
C LEU A 271 35.19 25.58 47.06
N LEU A 272 34.01 25.72 46.45
CA LEU A 272 33.70 25.71 45.00
C LEU A 272 33.56 24.33 44.34
N TYR A 273 32.73 23.47 44.92
CA TYR A 273 31.89 22.56 44.13
C TYR A 273 30.43 22.80 44.48
N GLY A 274 29.90 23.85 43.86
CA GLY A 274 28.48 24.08 43.67
C GLY A 274 28.26 24.22 42.17
N ASP A 275 27.34 23.40 41.65
CA ASP A 275 26.70 23.49 40.35
C ASP A 275 27.56 23.24 39.10
N LEU A 276 27.57 21.98 38.69
CA LEU A 276 27.06 21.59 37.36
C LEU A 276 26.55 20.14 37.41
N HIS A 277 25.42 20.01 38.10
CA HIS A 277 24.35 19.13 37.62
C HIS A 277 24.03 19.54 36.18
N ASN A 278 24.38 18.70 35.19
CA ASN A 278 23.56 18.34 34.01
C ASN A 278 24.43 17.67 32.93
N PHE A 279 23.94 16.51 32.45
CA PHE A 279 24.44 15.62 31.37
C PHE A 279 25.18 14.34 31.78
N TRP A 280 24.49 13.48 32.54
CA TRP A 280 24.61 12.02 32.43
C TRP A 280 23.23 11.44 32.13
N TRP A 281 23.00 11.07 30.88
CA TRP A 281 22.01 10.05 30.56
C TRP A 281 22.75 8.74 30.31
N ARG A 282 22.37 7.72 31.08
CA ARG A 282 22.26 6.30 30.70
C ARG A 282 23.56 5.57 30.26
N ILE A 283 24.20 4.89 31.22
CA ILE A 283 24.80 3.57 30.99
C ILE A 283 23.81 2.55 31.58
N TYR A 284 23.46 1.52 30.81
CA TYR A 284 22.54 0.44 31.21
C TYR A 284 23.30 -0.82 31.65
N GLU A 285 22.54 -1.67 32.32
CA GLU A 285 22.84 -2.83 33.19
C GLU A 285 23.71 -3.99 32.65
N ASN A 286 24.44 -3.82 31.54
CA ASN A 286 25.29 -4.89 30.98
C ASN A 286 26.80 -4.68 31.13
N ASP A 287 27.23 -3.54 31.69
CA ASP A 287 28.66 -3.16 31.73
C ASP A 287 29.38 -3.48 33.05
N VAL A 288 28.86 -4.38 33.89
CA VAL A 288 29.56 -4.80 35.11
C VAL A 288 29.52 -6.31 35.31
N THR A 289 30.68 -6.97 35.12
CA THR A 289 31.27 -7.92 36.09
C THR A 289 32.72 -8.23 35.68
N VAL A 290 33.69 -7.66 36.42
CA VAL A 290 34.54 -8.30 37.45
C VAL A 290 35.62 -9.26 36.89
N ILE A 291 36.87 -8.83 37.07
CA ILE A 291 38.11 -9.55 36.77
C ILE A 291 38.37 -10.62 37.84
N LEU A 292 38.85 -11.80 37.42
CA LEU A 292 39.73 -12.64 38.22
C LEU A 292 40.99 -12.99 37.40
N GLY A 293 42.16 -12.52 37.85
CA GLY A 293 43.46 -12.94 37.34
C GLY A 293 43.80 -14.36 37.79
N GLY A 294 44.80 -15.07 37.28
CA GLY A 294 45.86 -14.83 36.30
C GLY A 294 46.81 -16.05 36.37
N LEU A 295 47.67 -16.28 35.37
CA LEU A 295 49.03 -16.85 35.51
C LEU A 295 49.68 -17.19 34.14
N ARG A 296 50.87 -16.61 33.96
CA ARG A 296 52.10 -17.09 33.28
C ARG A 296 52.14 -17.48 31.78
N ALA A 297 52.88 -16.61 31.07
CA ALA A 297 54.15 -16.87 30.37
C ALA A 297 54.20 -17.30 28.88
N ALA A 298 55.04 -16.53 28.16
CA ALA A 298 55.96 -16.90 27.06
C ALA A 298 55.49 -16.88 25.58
N THR A 299 56.02 -15.85 24.89
CA THR A 299 56.68 -15.82 23.56
C THR A 299 55.99 -16.27 22.25
N SER A 300 55.79 -15.29 21.34
CA SER A 300 56.17 -15.21 19.90
C SER A 300 56.78 -16.50 19.28
N LYS A 301 56.45 -17.00 18.07
CA LYS A 301 56.00 -16.41 16.79
C LYS A 301 55.66 -17.56 15.80
N SER A 302 54.92 -17.23 14.73
CA SER A 302 54.80 -17.94 13.43
C SER A 302 53.73 -19.05 13.33
N LEU A 303 52.62 -18.85 12.62
CA LEU A 303 52.38 -18.86 11.16
C LEU A 303 52.19 -20.28 10.57
N LYS A 304 51.12 -20.40 9.75
CA LYS A 304 50.76 -21.46 8.78
C LYS A 304 50.07 -22.70 9.37
N SER A 305 48.75 -22.78 9.18
CA SER A 305 48.06 -23.39 8.03
C SER A 305 47.99 -24.91 8.14
N THR A 306 47.01 -25.50 7.46
CA THR A 306 46.87 -26.94 7.21
C THR A 306 46.51 -27.73 8.49
N LEU A 307 45.56 -28.64 8.53
CA LEU A 307 44.89 -29.49 7.55
C LEU A 307 43.61 -30.03 8.21
N ASN A 308 42.62 -30.35 7.37
CA ASN A 308 41.74 -31.52 7.44
C ASN A 308 40.85 -31.70 8.68
N GLY A 309 39.56 -31.90 8.48
CA GLY A 309 39.02 -33.25 8.19
C GLY A 309 38.76 -33.93 9.54
N SER A 310 37.62 -34.51 9.85
CA SER A 310 36.72 -35.27 9.03
C SER A 310 35.52 -35.62 9.91
N ILE A 311 34.36 -35.75 9.27
CA ILE A 311 33.46 -36.91 9.39
C ILE A 311 33.03 -37.29 10.82
N HIS A 312 31.77 -36.99 11.12
CA HIS A 312 30.80 -38.08 11.29
C HIS A 312 29.43 -37.68 10.73
N THR A 313 29.11 -38.29 9.60
CA THR A 313 27.78 -38.54 9.07
C THR A 313 27.10 -39.63 9.91
N VAL A 314 25.82 -39.46 10.26
CA VAL A 314 24.85 -40.55 10.25
C VAL A 314 23.60 -40.10 9.48
N ASN A 315 23.10 -41.03 8.69
CA ASN A 315 22.30 -40.85 7.48
C ASN A 315 20.84 -40.45 7.65
N ARG A 316 20.37 -39.85 6.55
CA ARG A 316 19.01 -39.70 6.02
C ARG A 316 18.44 -41.04 5.51
N LEU A 317 17.13 -41.24 5.68
CA LEU A 317 16.15 -41.85 4.74
C LEU A 317 14.79 -41.15 5.05
N GLN A 318 14.14 -40.29 4.24
CA GLN A 318 13.33 -40.53 3.01
C GLN A 318 12.39 -41.75 3.12
N SER A 319 11.09 -41.77 2.79
CA SER A 319 10.12 -40.87 2.13
C SER A 319 8.70 -41.48 2.28
N SER A 320 7.66 -40.81 1.73
CA SER A 320 6.28 -41.31 1.38
C SER A 320 5.18 -40.68 2.23
N ALA A 321 4.51 -39.63 1.76
CA ALA A 321 3.31 -39.61 0.89
C ALA A 321 2.02 -39.50 1.72
N ASP A 322 1.31 -38.37 1.60
CA ASP A 322 -0.10 -38.37 1.16
C ASP A 322 -0.66 -36.93 1.02
N ARG A 323 -1.35 -36.72 -0.10
CA ARG A 323 -2.31 -35.64 -0.38
C ARG A 323 -3.67 -36.09 0.19
N PRO A 324 -4.57 -35.20 0.67
CA PRO A 324 -5.48 -34.53 -0.27
C PRO A 324 -6.03 -33.12 0.09
N HIS A 325 -6.41 -32.43 -0.99
CA HIS A 325 -7.54 -31.53 -1.22
C HIS A 325 -7.79 -30.27 -0.37
N ASN A 326 -7.48 -29.14 -1.03
CA ASN A 326 -7.91 -27.78 -0.73
C ASN A 326 -9.44 -27.60 -0.86
N TYR A 327 -10.06 -27.08 0.19
CA TYR A 327 -11.18 -26.13 0.09
C TYR A 327 -10.69 -24.82 0.70
N SER A 328 -10.46 -23.80 -0.14
CA SER A 328 -10.23 -22.43 0.31
C SER A 328 -11.50 -21.63 0.11
N THR A 329 -12.26 -21.46 1.19
CA THR A 329 -13.17 -20.34 1.40
C THR A 329 -12.37 -19.04 1.30
N PHE A 330 -12.72 -18.16 0.36
CA PHE A 330 -12.12 -16.84 0.25
C PHE A 330 -12.68 -15.94 1.34
N ASP A 331 -11.91 -15.85 2.43
CA ASP A 331 -12.08 -14.88 3.51
C ASP A 331 -11.39 -13.58 3.09
N ALA A 332 -12.17 -12.59 2.67
CA ALA A 332 -11.65 -11.28 2.26
C ALA A 332 -11.45 -10.41 3.51
N GLY A 333 -10.36 -10.64 4.24
CA GLY A 333 -10.12 -9.95 5.50
C GLY A 333 -8.73 -10.13 6.10
N SER A 334 -7.67 -9.78 5.37
CA SER A 334 -6.36 -9.50 6.00
C SER A 334 -5.35 -8.95 5.01
N ILE A 335 -4.88 -7.72 5.23
CA ILE A 335 -3.60 -7.25 4.70
C ILE A 335 -2.67 -6.97 5.88
N PHE A 336 -1.50 -7.59 5.80
CA PHE A 336 -0.38 -7.51 6.71
C PHE A 336 0.17 -6.08 6.83
N SER A 337 0.29 -5.59 8.07
CA SER A 337 1.16 -4.46 8.39
C SER A 337 2.55 -4.97 8.74
N VAL A 338 3.56 -4.57 7.96
CA VAL A 338 4.96 -4.68 8.38
C VAL A 338 5.31 -3.37 9.06
N SER A 339 5.22 -3.38 10.39
CA SER A 339 5.73 -2.33 11.26
C SER A 339 7.26 -2.46 11.35
N SER A 340 7.99 -1.49 10.80
CA SER A 340 9.36 -1.22 11.25
C SER A 340 9.33 0.00 12.17
N SER A 341 9.61 -0.27 13.43
CA SER A 341 9.75 0.68 14.52
C SER A 341 10.72 1.83 14.21
N GLY A 342 10.27 3.05 14.55
CA GLY A 342 11.06 3.95 15.38
C GLY A 342 11.83 5.07 14.68
N LYS A 343 11.22 6.27 14.64
CA LYS A 343 11.88 7.50 15.11
C LYS A 343 10.85 8.60 15.39
N THR A 344 10.63 8.82 16.68
CA THR A 344 9.99 10.00 17.26
C THR A 344 10.78 11.25 16.86
N ILE A 345 10.11 12.24 16.27
CA ILE A 345 10.61 13.63 16.24
C ILE A 345 9.57 14.50 16.94
N GLN A 346 10.00 15.06 18.07
CA GLN A 346 9.22 15.95 18.91
C GLN A 346 8.90 17.28 18.22
N SER A 347 7.77 17.84 18.66
CA SER A 347 7.33 19.20 18.41
C SER A 347 8.40 20.24 18.76
N LYS A 348 8.52 21.27 17.92
CA LYS A 348 9.09 22.56 18.31
C LYS A 348 8.02 23.63 18.20
N THR A 349 7.39 23.92 19.34
CA THR A 349 6.81 25.23 19.65
C THR A 349 7.88 26.31 19.51
N LYS A 350 7.64 27.30 18.65
CA LYS A 350 8.29 28.62 18.74
C LYS A 350 7.24 29.64 19.20
N LYS A 351 7.40 30.11 20.44
CA LYS A 351 6.92 31.42 20.90
C LYS A 351 8.08 32.41 20.82
N ALA A 352 7.86 33.53 20.13
CA ALA A 352 8.46 34.85 20.35
C ALA A 352 7.56 35.84 19.60
N LYS A 353 6.68 36.59 20.28
CA LYS A 353 6.89 38.00 20.70
C LYS A 353 7.54 38.84 19.60
N GLN A 354 6.73 39.56 18.83
CA GLN A 354 6.38 40.96 19.11
C GLN A 354 5.01 41.27 18.53
#